data_AF-A0A4Q1TB25-F1
#
_entry.id   AF-A0A4Q1TB25-F1
#
_cell.length_a   1.000
_cell.length_b   1.000
_cell.length_c   1.000
_cell.angle_alpha   90.00
_cell.angle_beta   90.00
_cell.angle_gamma   90.00
#
_symmetry.space_group_name_H-M   'P 1'
#
loop_
_entity.id
_entity.type
_entity.pdbx_description
1 polymer ?
#
loop_
_entity_poly.entity_id
_entity_poly.type
_entity_poly.pdbx_seq_one_letter_code
_entity_poly.pdbx_strand_id
1 'polypeptide(L)'
;MFTIRGMAGGRMAQMTWHDDGTITGDHFLVDLIKYKAMRMEGEPVGFPEGPFTETNHLSSPLSVLFLASQYYDFIVDSEGVVPKRLRGK
;
A
#
# COMPACT_ATOMS: atom_id res chain seq x y z
N MET A 1 -9.48 5.25 5.52
CA MET A 1 -8.11 5.77 5.77
C MET A 1 -7.31 4.82 6.66
N PHE A 2 -6.01 4.65 6.40
CA PHE A 2 -5.07 3.97 7.32
C PHE A 2 -3.65 4.56 7.23
N THR A 3 -2.87 4.40 8.29
CA THR A 3 -1.45 4.80 8.37
C THR A 3 -0.58 3.58 8.69
N ILE A 4 0.56 3.47 8.02
CA ILE A 4 1.59 2.46 8.31
C ILE A 4 2.88 3.18 8.62
N ARG A 5 3.55 2.75 9.69
CA ARG A 5 4.89 3.19 10.07
C ARG A 5 5.82 1.99 10.16
N GLY A 6 7.00 2.10 9.58
CA GLY A 6 7.93 0.98 9.53
C GLY A 6 9.31 1.34 9.01
N MET A 7 10.16 0.33 8.90
CA MET A 7 11.46 0.44 8.26
C MET A 7 11.28 0.26 6.75
N ALA A 8 11.77 1.20 5.95
CA ALA A 8 11.77 1.11 4.49
C ALA A 8 13.13 1.60 3.98
N GLY A 9 13.89 0.73 3.31
CA GLY A 9 15.22 1.08 2.81
C GLY A 9 16.18 1.51 3.92
N GLY A 10 16.08 0.87 5.10
CA GLY A 10 16.95 1.15 6.24
C GLY A 10 16.67 2.46 7.01
N ARG A 11 15.57 3.18 6.71
CA ARG A 11 15.14 4.37 7.46
C ARG A 11 13.67 4.31 7.87
N MET A 12 13.36 4.93 9.02
CA MET A 12 11.98 4.97 9.49
C MET A 12 11.16 5.83 8.54
N ALA A 13 10.10 5.25 7.99
CA ALA A 13 9.20 5.89 7.05
C ALA A 13 7.74 5.67 7.48
N GLN A 14 6.88 6.55 7.02
CA GLN A 14 5.45 6.52 7.26
C GLN A 14 4.71 6.80 5.96
N MET A 15 3.59 6.12 5.75
CA MET A 15 2.60 6.49 4.75
C MET A 15 1.20 6.48 5.34
N THR A 16 0.33 7.34 4.81
CA THR A 16 -1.10 7.37 5.09
C THR A 16 -1.85 7.30 3.77
N TRP A 17 -2.80 6.38 3.68
CA TRP A 17 -3.74 6.28 2.57
C TRP A 17 -5.11 6.83 2.99
N HIS A 18 -5.71 7.62 2.11
CA HIS A 18 -7.01 8.28 2.28
C HIS A 18 -8.07 7.63 1.40
N ASP A 19 -9.35 7.74 1.79
CA ASP A 19 -10.45 7.04 1.12
C ASP A 19 -10.73 7.51 -0.32
N ASP A 20 -10.12 8.62 -0.75
CA ASP A 20 -10.14 9.15 -2.12
C ASP A 20 -9.03 8.56 -3.01
N GLY A 21 -8.18 7.68 -2.47
CA GLY A 21 -7.02 7.10 -3.14
C GLY A 21 -5.74 7.91 -3.01
N THR A 22 -5.76 9.04 -2.31
CA THR A 22 -4.57 9.85 -2.06
C THR A 22 -3.64 9.15 -1.07
N ILE A 23 -2.33 9.24 -1.32
CA ILE A 23 -1.29 8.79 -0.39
C ILE A 23 -0.40 9.97 0.01
N THR A 24 -0.18 10.14 1.32
CA THR A 24 0.66 11.15 1.96
C THR A 24 1.67 10.52 2.92
N GLY A 25 2.71 11.25 3.34
CA GLY A 25 3.72 10.77 4.30
C GLY A 25 5.15 11.03 3.81
N ASP A 26 6.05 10.08 4.04
CA ASP A 26 7.42 10.15 3.56
C ASP A 26 7.45 10.25 2.02
N HIS A 27 7.91 11.38 1.50
CA HIS A 27 7.83 11.70 0.07
C HIS A 27 8.46 10.62 -0.82
N PHE A 28 9.63 10.11 -0.46
CA PHE A 28 10.33 9.12 -1.27
C PHE A 28 9.56 7.79 -1.32
N LEU A 29 9.10 7.29 -0.17
CA LEU A 29 8.29 6.08 -0.11
C LEU A 29 6.97 6.24 -0.89
N VAL A 30 6.29 7.37 -0.69
CA VAL A 30 5.01 7.67 -1.34
C VAL A 30 5.17 7.73 -2.86
N ASP A 31 6.21 8.40 -3.35
CA ASP A 31 6.49 8.52 -4.79
C ASP A 31 6.84 7.16 -5.41
N LEU A 32 7.59 6.31 -4.70
CA LEU A 32 7.86 4.94 -5.15
C LEU A 32 6.58 4.10 -5.28
N ILE A 33 5.68 4.18 -4.30
CA ILE A 33 4.40 3.46 -4.33
C ILE A 33 3.53 3.97 -5.48
N LYS A 34 3.41 5.29 -5.66
CA LYS A 34 2.63 5.90 -6.75
C LYS A 34 3.20 5.52 -8.12
N TYR A 35 4.52 5.59 -8.28
CA TYR A 35 5.18 5.20 -9.52
C TYR A 35 4.97 3.73 -9.84
N LYS A 36 5.06 2.85 -8.84
CA LYS A 36 4.77 1.43 -9.00
C LYS A 36 3.33 1.18 -9.41
N ALA A 37 2.36 1.82 -8.74
CA ALA A 37 0.95 1.71 -9.11
C ALA A 37 0.74 2.09 -10.58
N MET A 38 1.23 3.27 -10.99
CA MET A 38 1.13 3.74 -12.38
C MET A 38 1.74 2.75 -13.38
N ARG A 39 2.87 2.13 -13.04
CA ARG A 39 3.52 1.13 -13.91
C ARG A 39 2.79 -0.20 -14.01
N MET A 40 1.91 -0.50 -13.06
CA MET A 40 1.14 -1.74 -13.02
C MET A 40 -0.24 -1.57 -13.64
N GLU A 41 -0.62 -0.38 -14.10
CA GLU A 41 -1.91 -0.17 -14.76
C GLU A 41 -2.04 -1.10 -15.98
N GLY A 42 -3.14 -1.86 -16.01
CA GLY A 42 -3.36 -2.95 -16.97
C GLY A 42 -2.96 -4.34 -16.47
N GLU A 43 -2.34 -4.44 -15.30
CA GLU A 43 -1.91 -5.69 -14.65
C GLU A 43 -2.65 -5.89 -13.31
N PRO A 44 -2.93 -7.14 -12.89
CA PRO A 44 -3.59 -7.39 -11.61
C PRO A 44 -2.69 -7.08 -10.40
N VAL A 45 -3.16 -6.22 -9.50
CA VAL A 45 -2.49 -5.82 -8.25
C VAL A 45 -3.33 -6.15 -7.03
N GLY A 46 -2.80 -7.01 -6.16
CA GLY A 46 -3.43 -7.43 -4.92
C GLY A 46 -2.71 -8.63 -4.28
N PHE A 47 -3.15 -9.03 -3.10
CA PHE A 47 -2.62 -10.25 -2.47
C PHE A 47 -3.10 -11.50 -3.20
N PRO A 48 -2.34 -12.61 -3.15
CA PRO A 48 -2.82 -13.92 -3.59
C PRO A 48 -4.20 -14.21 -2.99
N GLU A 49 -5.09 -14.85 -3.76
CA GLU A 49 -6.52 -15.09 -3.45
C GLU A 49 -7.45 -13.87 -3.60
N GLY A 50 -6.90 -12.68 -3.86
CA GLY A 50 -7.66 -11.47 -4.16
C GLY A 50 -8.33 -10.83 -2.95
N PRO A 51 -9.15 -9.78 -3.16
CA PRO A 51 -9.44 -9.13 -4.45
C PRO A 51 -8.23 -8.41 -5.07
N PHE A 52 -8.27 -8.23 -6.40
CA PHE A 52 -7.26 -7.52 -7.20
C PHE A 52 -7.87 -6.29 -7.87
N THR A 53 -7.04 -5.31 -8.22
CA THR A 53 -7.40 -4.23 -9.15
C THR A 53 -6.57 -4.35 -10.42
N GLU A 54 -7.15 -4.03 -11.58
CA GLU A 54 -6.44 -3.97 -12.87
C GLU A 54 -6.09 -2.54 -13.28
N THR A 55 -6.85 -1.56 -12.77
CA THR A 55 -6.62 -0.14 -12.99
C THR A 55 -6.92 0.66 -11.73
N ASN A 56 -6.41 1.89 -11.68
CA ASN A 56 -6.57 2.83 -10.58
C ASN A 56 -6.28 2.19 -9.23
N HIS A 57 -5.14 1.50 -9.12
CA HIS A 57 -4.82 0.66 -7.96
C HIS A 57 -4.84 1.42 -6.62
N LEU A 58 -4.55 2.73 -6.68
CA LEU A 58 -4.54 3.59 -5.50
C LEU A 58 -5.93 3.82 -4.90
N SER A 59 -7.01 3.59 -5.66
CA SER A 59 -8.39 3.67 -5.13
C SER A 59 -8.75 2.48 -4.23
N SER A 60 -8.02 1.37 -4.30
CA SER A 60 -8.25 0.18 -3.49
C SER A 60 -7.28 0.14 -2.32
N PRO A 61 -7.77 0.18 -1.07
CA PRO A 61 -6.89 0.15 0.09
C PRO A 61 -6.11 -1.16 0.19
N LEU A 62 -6.67 -2.29 -0.30
CA LEU A 62 -5.99 -3.57 -0.30
C LEU A 62 -4.83 -3.61 -1.31
N SER A 63 -5.04 -3.06 -2.51
CA SER A 63 -3.99 -2.95 -3.53
C SER A 63 -2.89 -1.99 -3.06
N VAL A 64 -3.25 -0.89 -2.39
CA VAL A 64 -2.27 0.01 -1.76
C VAL A 64 -1.46 -0.71 -0.68
N LEU A 65 -2.10 -1.48 0.19
CA LEU A 65 -1.41 -2.26 1.22
C LEU A 65 -0.45 -3.29 0.60
N PHE A 66 -0.86 -3.94 -0.49
CA PHE A 66 0.00 -4.85 -1.24
C PHE A 66 1.24 -4.13 -1.78
N LEU A 67 1.06 -3.01 -2.50
CA LEU A 67 2.15 -2.22 -3.05
C LEU A 67 3.09 -1.71 -1.94
N ALA A 68 2.54 -1.18 -0.85
CA ALA A 68 3.31 -0.73 0.30
C ALA A 68 4.16 -1.85 0.91
N SER A 69 3.62 -3.07 1.01
CA SER A 69 4.33 -4.23 1.56
C SER A 69 5.56 -4.66 0.75
N GLN A 70 5.70 -4.18 -0.49
CA GLN A 70 6.88 -4.42 -1.32
C GLN A 70 8.04 -3.47 -0.98
N TYR A 71 7.77 -2.37 -0.26
CA TYR A 71 8.75 -1.33 0.06
C TYR A 71 9.12 -1.23 1.55
N TYR A 72 8.25 -1.74 2.43
CA TYR A 72 8.58 -1.87 3.84
C TYR A 72 9.40 -3.14 4.10
N ASP A 73 10.54 -2.99 4.77
CA ASP A 73 11.35 -4.09 5.28
C ASP A 73 10.61 -4.79 6.44
N PHE A 74 10.05 -3.98 7.36
CA PHE A 74 9.12 -4.44 8.39
C PHE A 74 8.24 -3.30 8.89
N ILE A 75 7.01 -3.63 9.28
CA ILE A 75 6.05 -2.69 9.86
C ILE A 75 6.25 -2.66 11.38
N VAL A 76 6.40 -1.46 11.93
CA VAL A 76 6.51 -1.23 13.38
C VAL A 76 5.15 -1.02 13.99
N ASP A 77 4.30 -0.23 13.33
CA ASP A 77 2.98 0.12 13.82
C ASP A 77 2.01 0.44 12.67
N SER A 78 0.71 0.33 12.94
CA SER A 78 -0.33 0.67 11.98
C SER A 78 -1.59 1.20 12.67
N GLU A 79 -2.16 2.26 12.12
CA GLU A 79 -3.34 2.94 12.65
C GLU A 79 -4.47 3.00 11.62
N GLY A 80 -5.71 3.13 12.10
CA GLY A 80 -6.90 3.25 11.25
C GLY A 80 -7.44 1.91 10.73
N VAL A 81 -8.22 1.95 9.65
CA VAL A 81 -8.86 0.77 9.08
C VAL A 81 -7.90 0.10 8.10
N VAL A 82 -6.91 -0.60 8.63
CA VAL A 82 -5.97 -1.38 7.82
C VAL A 82 -6.71 -2.59 7.22
N PRO A 83 -6.72 -2.75 5.88
CA PRO A 83 -7.36 -3.88 5.24
C PRO A 83 -6.78 -5.19 5.76
N LYS A 84 -7.66 -6.10 6.18
CA LYS A 84 -7.24 -7.44 6.58
C LYS A 84 -7.03 -8.27 5.32
N ARG A 85 -5.90 -8.98 5.24
CA ARG A 85 -5.81 -10.12 4.33
C ARG A 85 -6.90 -11.11 4.73
N LEU A 86 -7.81 -11.44 3.82
CA LEU A 86 -8.68 -12.60 4.02
C LEU A 86 -7.74 -13.80 4.09
N ARG A 87 -7.49 -14.34 5.30
CA ARG A 87 -6.84 -15.64 5.40
C ARG A 87 -7.88 -16.65 4.93
N GLY A 88 -7.65 -17.27 3.77
CA GLY A 88 -8.30 -18.53 3.43
C GLY A 88 -8.20 -19.48 4.64
N LYS A 89 -9.33 -20.09 5.00
CA LYS A 89 -9.38 -21.15 6.01
C LYS A 89 -8.65 -22.39 5.52
#